data_AF-A0A150WQC6-F1
#
_entry.id   AF-A0A150WQC6-F1
#
_cell.length_a   1.000
_cell.length_b   1.000
_cell.length_c   1.000
_cell.angle_alpha   90.00
_cell.angle_beta   90.00
_cell.angle_gamma   90.00
#
_symmetry.space_group_name_H-M   'P 1'
#
loop_
_entity.id
_entity.type
_entity.pdbx_description
1 polymer ?
#
loop_
_entity_poly.entity_id
_entity_poly.type
_entity_poly.pdbx_seq_one_letter_code
_entity_poly.pdbx_strand_id
1 'polypeptide(L)'
;MQATSRYNYYEVLELAANAPQHEVTTAYERARVTYSGENPAIYTIFSEHEARELLSVIEEAYQVLGNKILRNIYDQRLLSGRASLNDLTYASIVEASKQAFPEPKPEKTAAAPYKKDEAFEKEMASREDWNGEWLKKVREYKQISTQRMSEITKVNSYYVTAIENMNPENLPAIVFVRGYVVQIAKALGLNDKIVADSYMKNFKNGLEKR
;
A
#
# COMPACT_ATOMS: atom_id res chain seq x y z
N MET A 1 -8.74 10.18 -20.38
CA MET A 1 -7.43 10.26 -21.07
C MET A 1 -6.39 10.26 -19.97
N GLN A 2 -5.47 9.29 -19.94
CA GLN A 2 -4.42 9.29 -18.92
C GLN A 2 -3.50 10.49 -19.18
N ALA A 3 -3.44 11.41 -18.22
CA ALA A 3 -2.51 12.53 -18.28
C ALA A 3 -1.08 11.98 -18.20
N THR A 4 -0.38 11.96 -19.33
CA THR A 4 1.05 11.74 -19.37
C THR A 4 1.72 12.87 -18.58
N SER A 5 2.20 12.57 -17.37
CA SER A 5 2.99 13.52 -16.60
C SER A 5 4.25 13.87 -17.40
N ARG A 6 4.47 15.17 -17.65
CA ARG A 6 5.67 15.69 -18.32
C ARG A 6 6.92 15.51 -17.45
N TYR A 7 6.75 15.25 -16.16
CA TYR A 7 7.79 15.21 -15.15
C TYR A 7 8.07 13.78 -14.71
N ASN A 8 9.34 13.52 -14.40
CA ASN A 8 9.76 12.25 -13.80
C ASN A 8 9.49 12.23 -12.29
N TYR A 9 9.55 11.07 -11.63
CA TYR A 9 9.19 10.93 -10.22
C TYR A 9 10.15 11.64 -9.26
N TYR A 10 11.40 11.90 -9.66
CA TYR A 10 12.31 12.74 -8.87
C TYR A 10 11.90 14.21 -8.94
N GLU A 11 11.51 14.70 -10.12
CA GLU A 11 11.01 16.06 -10.31
C GLU A 11 9.70 16.29 -9.56
N VAL A 12 8.79 15.30 -9.57
CA VAL A 12 7.53 15.34 -8.80
C VAL A 12 7.77 15.52 -7.31
N LEU A 13 8.80 14.87 -6.75
CA LEU A 13 9.15 14.99 -5.33
C LEU A 13 10.18 16.10 -5.06
N GLU A 14 10.59 16.86 -6.09
CA GLU A 14 11.61 17.91 -6.00
C GLU A 14 12.95 17.39 -5.46
N LEU A 15 13.37 16.21 -5.91
CA LEU A 15 14.59 15.53 -5.49
C LEU A 15 15.60 15.39 -6.62
N ALA A 16 16.87 15.26 -6.25
CA ALA A 16 17.90 14.82 -7.17
C ALA A 16 17.83 13.29 -7.38
N ALA A 17 18.23 12.79 -8.56
CA ALA A 17 18.21 11.36 -8.87
C ALA A 17 19.05 10.50 -7.90
N ASN A 18 20.09 11.09 -7.30
CA ASN A 18 20.95 10.45 -6.30
C ASN A 18 20.46 10.62 -4.84
N ALA A 19 19.27 11.17 -4.62
CA ALA A 19 18.76 11.46 -3.28
C ALA A 19 18.70 10.19 -2.41
N PRO A 20 19.19 10.20 -1.16
CA PRO A 20 19.13 9.05 -0.27
C PRO A 20 17.68 8.70 0.12
N GLN A 21 17.48 7.47 0.59
CA GLN A 21 16.13 6.95 0.85
C GLN A 21 15.33 7.77 1.88
N HIS A 22 15.99 8.29 2.92
CA HIS A 22 15.32 9.09 3.94
C HIS A 22 14.80 10.41 3.37
N GLU A 23 15.51 11.03 2.42
CA GLU A 23 15.05 12.24 1.73
C GLU A 23 13.81 11.96 0.86
N VAL A 24 13.71 10.78 0.24
CA VAL A 24 12.50 10.36 -0.50
C VAL A 24 11.29 10.33 0.43
N THR A 25 11.44 9.75 1.63
CA THR A 25 10.36 9.70 2.63
C THR A 25 10.00 11.10 3.12
N THR A 26 10.98 11.93 3.48
CA THR A 26 10.72 13.31 3.94
C THR A 26 10.07 14.17 2.85
N ALA A 27 10.52 14.06 1.60
CA ALA A 27 9.92 14.79 0.48
C ALA A 27 8.48 14.37 0.22
N TYR A 28 8.18 13.06 0.28
CA TYR A 28 6.83 12.55 0.18
C TYR A 28 5.93 13.09 1.31
N GLU A 29 6.38 13.03 2.56
CA GLU A 29 5.61 13.55 3.69
C GLU A 29 5.32 15.04 3.56
N ARG A 30 6.34 15.83 3.17
CA ARG A 30 6.19 17.27 2.91
C ARG A 30 5.17 17.51 1.80
N ALA A 31 5.33 16.88 0.64
CA ALA A 31 4.44 17.04 -0.50
C ALA A 31 3.01 16.63 -0.15
N ARG A 32 2.83 15.50 0.55
CA ARG A 32 1.51 15.04 0.98
C ARG A 32 0.81 16.07 1.87
N VAL A 33 1.51 16.67 2.83
CA VAL A 33 0.93 17.70 3.70
C VAL A 33 0.54 18.93 2.88
N THR A 34 1.43 19.41 2.01
CA THR A 34 1.21 20.60 1.19
C THR A 34 0.01 20.45 0.25
N TYR A 35 -0.12 19.30 -0.39
CA TYR A 35 -1.14 19.02 -1.42
C TYR A 35 -2.37 18.29 -0.89
N SER A 36 -2.40 17.94 0.41
CA SER A 36 -3.57 17.35 1.04
C SER A 36 -4.78 18.28 0.97
N GLY A 37 -5.97 17.70 0.85
CA GLY A 37 -7.21 18.46 0.90
C GLY A 37 -7.50 19.13 2.25
N GLU A 38 -6.68 18.82 3.28
CA GLU A 38 -6.73 19.42 4.61
C GLU A 38 -6.01 20.77 4.68
N ASN A 39 -5.21 21.14 3.66
CA ASN A 39 -4.55 22.43 3.57
C ASN A 39 -5.42 23.43 2.77
N PRO A 40 -6.08 24.42 3.39
CA PRO A 40 -6.98 25.33 2.69
C PRO A 40 -6.28 26.19 1.62
N ALA A 41 -4.97 26.40 1.76
CA ALA A 41 -4.18 27.20 0.84
C ALA A 41 -3.97 26.53 -0.53
N ILE A 42 -4.18 25.21 -0.64
CA ILE A 42 -3.99 24.54 -1.93
C ILE A 42 -5.07 24.92 -2.95
N TYR A 43 -6.30 25.13 -2.47
CA TYR A 43 -7.45 25.45 -3.31
C TYR A 43 -7.41 26.87 -3.90
N THR A 44 -6.45 27.68 -3.45
CA THR A 44 -6.21 29.02 -4.01
C THR A 44 -5.40 28.97 -5.31
N ILE A 45 -4.66 27.88 -5.52
CA ILE A 45 -3.77 27.68 -6.68
C ILE A 45 -4.31 26.58 -7.60
N PHE A 46 -4.92 25.54 -7.02
CA PHE A 46 -5.41 24.36 -7.74
C PHE A 46 -6.90 24.15 -7.47
N SER A 47 -7.64 23.63 -8.45
CA SER A 47 -8.96 23.07 -8.19
C SER A 47 -8.87 21.81 -7.33
N GLU A 48 -9.98 21.42 -6.68
CA GLU A 48 -10.04 20.17 -5.91
C GLU A 48 -9.68 18.93 -6.76
N HIS A 49 -10.04 18.97 -8.05
CA HIS A 49 -9.69 17.90 -8.98
C HIS A 49 -8.19 17.85 -9.25
N GLU A 50 -7.57 18.98 -9.58
CA GLU A 50 -6.12 19.07 -9.84
C GLU A 50 -5.29 18.70 -8.61
N ALA A 51 -5.71 19.12 -7.41
CA ALA A 51 -5.03 18.74 -6.17
C ALA A 51 -5.05 17.22 -5.94
N ARG A 52 -6.17 16.55 -6.26
CA ARG A 52 -6.27 15.08 -6.19
C ARG A 52 -5.40 14.39 -7.23
N GLU A 53 -5.34 14.91 -8.45
CA GLU A 53 -4.46 14.35 -9.48
C GLU A 53 -2.99 14.48 -9.08
N LEU A 54 -2.59 15.64 -8.54
CA LEU A 54 -1.22 15.87 -8.09
C LEU A 54 -0.85 14.95 -6.92
N LEU A 55 -1.74 14.77 -5.94
CA LEU A 55 -1.56 13.78 -4.87
C LEU A 55 -1.38 12.37 -5.42
N SER A 56 -2.18 11.97 -6.42
CA SER A 56 -2.04 10.66 -7.05
C SER A 56 -0.64 10.46 -7.64
N VAL A 57 -0.11 11.48 -8.32
CA VAL A 57 1.24 11.43 -8.92
C VAL A 57 2.34 11.40 -7.84
N ILE A 58 2.16 12.15 -6.74
CA ILE A 58 3.07 12.13 -5.57
C ILE A 58 3.10 10.74 -4.93
N GLU A 59 1.95 10.09 -4.80
CA GLU A 59 1.86 8.73 -4.25
C GLU A 59 2.55 7.71 -5.15
N GLU A 60 2.34 7.76 -6.46
CA GLU A 60 3.03 6.90 -7.42
C GLU A 60 4.55 7.09 -7.36
N ALA A 61 5.01 8.34 -7.30
CA ALA A 61 6.42 8.67 -7.18
C ALA A 61 7.03 8.04 -5.93
N TYR A 62 6.35 8.13 -4.79
CA TYR A 62 6.81 7.51 -3.56
C TYR A 62 6.77 5.98 -3.60
N GLN A 63 5.79 5.37 -4.27
CA GLN A 63 5.75 3.91 -4.40
C GLN A 63 6.95 3.38 -5.19
N VAL A 64 7.36 4.08 -6.25
CA VAL A 64 8.53 3.70 -7.05
C VAL A 64 9.82 4.02 -6.32
N LEU A 65 10.03 5.28 -5.92
CA LEU A 65 11.28 5.75 -5.32
C LEU A 65 11.47 5.29 -3.87
N GLY A 66 10.38 4.98 -3.18
CA GLY A 66 10.36 4.43 -1.83
C GLY A 66 10.82 2.97 -1.75
N ASN A 67 10.67 2.22 -2.85
CA ASN A 67 11.06 0.81 -2.93
C ASN A 67 12.37 0.67 -3.69
N LYS A 68 13.42 0.19 -3.02
CA LYS A 68 14.76 0.04 -3.59
C LYS A 68 14.81 -0.78 -4.90
N ILE A 69 13.95 -1.79 -5.05
CA ILE A 69 13.89 -2.61 -6.27
C ILE A 69 13.25 -1.81 -7.41
N LEU A 70 12.08 -1.21 -7.15
CA LEU A 70 11.36 -0.42 -8.16
C LEU A 70 12.16 0.82 -8.57
N ARG A 71 12.79 1.49 -7.61
CA ARG A 71 13.69 2.62 -7.84
C ARG A 71 14.86 2.24 -8.75
N ASN A 72 15.49 1.09 -8.54
CA ASN A 72 16.59 0.64 -9.40
C ASN A 72 16.10 0.43 -10.84
N ILE A 73 14.97 -0.28 -11.02
CA ILE A 73 14.37 -0.49 -12.35
C ILE A 73 14.04 0.85 -13.03
N TYR A 74 13.48 1.78 -12.25
CA TYR A 74 13.17 3.13 -12.71
C TYR A 74 14.42 3.88 -13.16
N ASP A 75 15.47 3.89 -12.34
CA ASP A 75 16.75 4.54 -12.64
C ASP A 75 17.41 3.94 -13.89
N GLN A 76 17.39 2.61 -14.04
CA GLN A 76 17.90 1.92 -15.23
C GLN A 76 17.15 2.35 -16.51
N ARG A 77 15.82 2.45 -16.43
CA ARG A 77 15.00 2.92 -17.57
C ARG A 77 15.25 4.39 -17.87
N LEU A 78 15.35 5.23 -16.85
CA LEU A 78 15.62 6.66 -16.99
C LEU A 78 16.99 6.89 -17.66
N LEU A 79 18.02 6.14 -17.24
CA LEU A 79 19.37 6.20 -17.81
C LEU A 79 19.47 5.63 -19.23
N SER A 80 18.58 4.72 -19.63
CA SER A 80 18.60 4.10 -20.95
C SER A 80 18.40 5.11 -22.10
N GLY A 81 17.90 6.32 -21.81
CA GLY A 81 17.69 7.41 -22.77
C GLY A 81 16.69 7.11 -23.89
N ARG A 82 16.09 5.90 -23.87
CA ARG A 82 15.13 5.39 -24.86
C ARG A 82 13.74 5.17 -24.28
N ALA A 83 13.59 5.29 -22.96
CA ALA A 83 12.31 5.16 -22.30
C ALA A 83 11.43 6.38 -22.59
N SER A 84 10.24 6.15 -23.15
CA SER A 84 9.19 7.16 -23.18
C SER A 84 8.70 7.40 -21.74
N LEU A 85 8.14 8.58 -21.44
CA LEU A 85 7.52 8.83 -20.13
C LEU A 85 6.42 7.80 -19.81
N ASN A 86 5.82 7.18 -20.84
CA ASN A 86 4.88 6.06 -20.69
C ASN A 86 5.53 4.80 -20.08
N ASP A 87 6.82 4.56 -20.37
CA ASP A 87 7.60 3.42 -19.86
C ASP A 87 8.14 3.65 -18.44
N LEU A 88 7.91 4.85 -17.90
CA LEU A 88 8.31 5.27 -16.56
C LEU A 88 7.11 5.35 -15.60
N THR A 89 5.90 5.02 -16.06
CA THR A 89 4.70 4.96 -15.22
C THR A 89 4.80 3.86 -14.17
N TYR A 90 4.18 4.06 -13.01
CA TYR A 90 4.16 3.10 -11.91
C TYR A 90 3.78 1.68 -12.37
N ALA A 91 2.72 1.56 -13.17
CA ALA A 91 2.25 0.28 -13.72
C ALA A 91 3.35 -0.43 -14.53
N SER A 92 4.05 0.30 -15.40
CA SER A 92 5.11 -0.26 -16.25
C SER A 92 6.34 -0.70 -15.45
N ILE A 93 6.67 -0.01 -14.36
CA ILE A 93 7.81 -0.33 -13.47
C ILE A 93 7.49 -1.57 -12.64
N VAL A 94 6.26 -1.66 -12.12
CA VAL A 94 5.77 -2.85 -11.41
C VAL A 94 5.76 -4.06 -12.33
N GLU A 95 5.34 -3.89 -13.59
CA GLU A 95 5.38 -4.98 -14.57
C GLU A 95 6.82 -5.43 -14.88
N ALA A 96 7.75 -4.49 -15.07
CA ALA A 96 9.17 -4.83 -15.21
C ALA A 96 9.72 -5.57 -13.99
N SER A 97 9.34 -5.13 -12.79
CA SER A 97 9.76 -5.79 -11.55
C SER A 97 9.26 -7.22 -11.49
N LYS A 98 8.02 -7.50 -11.93
CA LYS A 98 7.47 -8.85 -12.01
C LYS A 98 8.16 -9.71 -13.07
N GLN A 99 8.67 -9.12 -14.14
CA GLN A 99 9.42 -9.85 -15.17
C GLN A 99 10.87 -10.14 -14.74
N ALA A 100 11.55 -9.16 -14.13
CA ALA A 100 12.92 -9.28 -13.65
C ALA A 100 13.03 -10.14 -12.38
N PHE A 101 12.02 -10.03 -11.51
CA PHE A 101 11.83 -10.86 -10.34
C PHE A 101 10.44 -11.48 -10.46
N PRO A 102 10.31 -12.58 -11.23
CA PRO A 102 9.09 -13.37 -11.18
C PRO A 102 8.88 -13.72 -9.72
N GLU A 103 7.82 -13.18 -9.12
CA GLU A 103 7.40 -13.64 -7.81
C GLU A 103 7.37 -15.15 -7.92
N PRO A 104 7.99 -15.90 -6.97
CA PRO A 104 7.67 -17.31 -6.89
C PRO A 104 6.15 -17.33 -6.88
N LYS A 105 5.55 -17.99 -7.89
CA LYS A 105 4.10 -18.26 -7.89
C LYS A 105 3.81 -18.62 -6.44
N PRO A 106 2.75 -18.09 -5.81
CA PRO A 106 2.37 -18.60 -4.51
C PRO A 106 2.08 -20.09 -4.72
N GLU A 107 3.12 -20.93 -4.56
CA GLU A 107 3.00 -22.25 -3.99
C GLU A 107 2.15 -21.95 -2.79
N LYS A 108 0.85 -22.28 -2.92
CA LYS A 108 -0.19 -22.11 -1.92
C LYS A 108 0.52 -22.17 -0.58
N THR A 109 0.78 -21.00 0.01
CA THR A 109 1.79 -20.91 1.08
C THR A 109 1.35 -21.94 2.08
N ALA A 110 2.13 -23.02 2.20
CA ALA A 110 1.87 -24.02 3.20
C ALA A 110 2.09 -23.25 4.49
N ALA A 111 1.00 -22.67 5.01
CA ALA A 111 0.92 -22.17 6.35
C ALA A 111 1.56 -23.26 7.20
N ALA A 112 2.42 -22.86 8.14
CA ALA A 112 2.93 -23.79 9.14
C ALA A 112 1.75 -24.66 9.60
N PRO A 113 1.94 -25.99 9.75
CA PRO A 113 0.84 -26.89 10.08
C PRO A 113 0.18 -26.43 11.38
N TYR A 114 -0.94 -25.72 11.26
CA TYR A 114 -1.73 -25.27 12.39
C TYR A 114 -2.79 -26.33 12.68
N LYS A 115 -3.14 -26.46 13.96
CA LYS A 115 -4.21 -27.36 14.38
C LYS A 115 -5.54 -26.76 13.94
N LYS A 116 -6.14 -27.36 12.90
CA LYS A 116 -7.45 -26.95 12.41
C LYS A 116 -8.50 -27.21 13.49
N ASP A 117 -9.13 -26.14 13.96
CA ASP A 117 -10.29 -26.20 14.82
C ASP A 117 -11.54 -26.02 13.96
N GLU A 118 -12.34 -27.08 13.81
CA GLU A 118 -13.54 -27.06 12.96
C GLU A 118 -14.58 -26.03 13.43
N ALA A 119 -14.66 -25.73 14.73
CA ALA A 119 -15.59 -24.74 15.24
C ALA A 119 -15.13 -23.33 14.85
N PHE A 120 -13.83 -23.07 14.95
CA PHE A 120 -13.25 -21.78 14.60
C PHE A 120 -13.29 -21.51 13.08
N GLU A 121 -13.01 -22.52 12.25
CA GLU A 121 -13.12 -22.39 10.78
C GLU A 121 -14.57 -22.10 10.34
N LYS A 122 -15.57 -22.73 10.98
CA LYS A 122 -16.99 -22.43 10.71
C LYS A 122 -17.33 -21.00 11.10
N GLU A 123 -16.88 -20.53 12.27
CA GLU A 123 -17.10 -19.15 12.71
C GLU A 123 -16.47 -18.15 11.73
N MET A 124 -15.22 -18.41 11.30
CA MET A 124 -14.52 -17.58 10.31
C MET A 124 -15.27 -17.54 8.98
N ALA A 125 -15.83 -18.67 8.53
CA ALA A 125 -16.54 -18.76 7.26
C ALA A 125 -17.91 -18.06 7.28
N SER A 126 -18.61 -18.06 8.42
CA SER A 126 -19.91 -17.39 8.57
C SER A 126 -19.81 -15.92 8.99
N ARG A 127 -18.60 -15.41 9.25
CA ARG A 127 -18.40 -14.05 9.76
C ARG A 127 -18.42 -13.01 8.65
N GLU A 128 -19.26 -12.00 8.85
CA GLU A 128 -19.38 -10.85 7.96
C GLU A 128 -18.82 -9.56 8.57
N ASP A 129 -18.65 -9.50 9.89
CA ASP A 129 -18.11 -8.35 10.61
C ASP A 129 -16.63 -8.55 10.98
N TRP A 130 -15.76 -7.86 10.25
CA TRP A 130 -14.31 -7.92 10.41
C TRP A 130 -13.74 -6.59 10.92
N ASN A 131 -12.75 -6.70 11.80
CA ASN A 131 -12.01 -5.60 12.39
C ASN A 131 -10.55 -6.01 12.63
N GLY A 132 -9.72 -5.10 13.14
CA GLY A 132 -8.30 -5.38 13.39
C GLY A 132 -8.06 -6.53 14.36
N GLU A 133 -8.85 -6.60 15.43
CA GLU A 133 -8.76 -7.65 16.45
C GLU A 133 -9.03 -9.05 15.85
N TRP A 134 -10.02 -9.17 14.97
CA TRP A 134 -10.34 -10.43 14.29
C TRP A 134 -9.27 -10.85 13.30
N LEU A 135 -8.68 -9.91 12.57
CA LEU A 135 -7.54 -10.21 11.69
C LEU A 135 -6.35 -10.73 12.49
N LYS A 136 -6.06 -10.12 13.64
CA LYS A 136 -5.03 -10.58 14.58
C LYS A 136 -5.31 -11.99 15.09
N LYS A 137 -6.54 -12.25 15.55
CA LYS A 137 -6.97 -13.56 16.06
C LYS A 137 -6.79 -14.67 15.03
N VAL A 138 -7.19 -14.42 13.78
CA VAL A 138 -7.02 -15.39 12.68
C VAL A 138 -5.55 -15.58 12.33
N ARG A 139 -4.75 -14.51 12.31
CA ARG A 139 -3.30 -14.58 12.07
C ARG A 139 -2.61 -15.45 13.13
N GLU A 140 -2.91 -15.23 14.40
CA GLU A 140 -2.34 -15.96 15.53
C GLU A 140 -2.80 -17.43 15.55
N TYR A 141 -4.07 -17.70 15.24
CA TYR A 141 -4.59 -19.05 15.06
C TYR A 141 -3.84 -19.84 13.96
N LYS A 142 -3.49 -19.17 12.85
CA LYS A 142 -2.67 -19.76 11.77
C LYS A 142 -1.17 -19.74 12.07
N GLN A 143 -0.76 -19.30 13.26
CA GLN A 143 0.63 -19.20 13.71
C GLN A 143 1.53 -18.37 12.80
N ILE A 144 0.99 -17.30 12.20
CA ILE A 144 1.73 -16.41 11.32
C ILE A 144 2.21 -15.20 12.14
N SER A 145 3.51 -14.90 12.18
CA SER A 145 4.00 -13.67 12.81
C SER A 145 3.72 -12.45 11.94
N THR A 146 3.76 -11.23 12.50
CA THR A 146 3.60 -10.00 11.70
C THR A 146 4.74 -9.83 10.69
N GLN A 147 5.94 -10.30 11.00
CA GLN A 147 7.08 -10.35 10.08
C GLN A 147 6.80 -11.32 8.93
N ARG A 148 6.31 -12.53 9.23
CA ARG A 148 5.97 -13.50 8.19
C ARG A 148 4.80 -13.02 7.33
N MET A 149 3.81 -12.37 7.94
CA MET A 149 2.73 -11.71 7.21
C MET A 149 3.27 -10.64 6.26
N SER A 150 4.26 -9.87 6.71
CA SER A 150 4.93 -8.85 5.89
C SER A 150 5.66 -9.46 4.70
N GLU A 151 6.35 -10.58 4.89
CA GLU A 151 7.03 -11.30 3.80
C GLU A 151 6.04 -11.81 2.74
N ILE A 152 4.90 -12.35 3.18
CA ILE A 152 3.86 -12.94 2.32
C ILE A 152 3.12 -11.84 1.54
N THR A 153 2.73 -10.77 2.23
CA THR A 153 1.85 -9.73 1.66
C THR A 153 2.62 -8.56 1.05
N LYS A 154 3.90 -8.38 1.39
CA LYS A 154 4.68 -7.15 1.12
C LYS A 154 4.15 -5.89 1.83
N VAL A 155 3.16 -6.03 2.71
CA VAL A 155 2.76 -4.96 3.64
C VAL A 155 3.78 -4.89 4.76
N ASN A 156 4.30 -3.70 5.10
CA ASN A 156 5.26 -3.57 6.21
C ASN A 156 4.67 -4.12 7.52
N SER A 157 5.44 -4.91 8.29
CA SER A 157 5.03 -5.46 9.59
C SER A 157 4.49 -4.41 10.57
N TYR A 158 4.98 -3.16 10.48
CA TYR A 158 4.45 -2.02 11.21
C TYR A 158 2.99 -1.73 10.85
N TYR A 159 2.65 -1.72 9.56
CA TYR A 159 1.29 -1.51 9.09
C TYR A 159 0.38 -2.71 9.36
N VAL A 160 0.90 -3.95 9.31
CA VAL A 160 0.14 -5.12 9.77
C VAL A 160 -0.31 -4.92 11.22
N THR A 161 0.60 -4.49 12.09
CA THR A 161 0.32 -4.20 13.50
C THR A 161 -0.65 -3.04 13.67
N ALA A 162 -0.49 -1.96 12.89
CA ALA A 162 -1.39 -0.80 12.94
C ALA A 162 -2.82 -1.13 12.46
N ILE A 163 -2.97 -2.01 11.46
CA ILE A 163 -4.26 -2.55 11.01
C ILE A 163 -4.91 -3.38 12.13
N GLU A 164 -4.15 -4.28 12.75
CA GLU A 164 -4.64 -5.14 13.83
C GLU A 164 -5.09 -4.35 15.05
N ASN A 165 -4.39 -3.26 15.37
CA ASN A 165 -4.75 -2.37 16.48
C ASN A 165 -5.79 -1.30 16.09
N MET A 166 -6.22 -1.26 14.83
CA MET A 166 -7.06 -0.19 14.26
C MET A 166 -6.57 1.21 14.64
N ASN A 167 -5.25 1.45 14.54
CA ASN A 167 -4.66 2.73 14.88
C ASN A 167 -4.49 3.61 13.61
N PRO A 168 -5.42 4.54 13.33
CA PRO A 168 -5.39 5.34 12.11
C PRO A 168 -4.19 6.28 12.01
N GLU A 169 -3.65 6.76 13.14
CA GLU A 169 -2.51 7.68 13.17
C GLU A 169 -1.22 7.03 12.62
N ASN A 170 -1.14 5.71 12.75
CA ASN A 170 0.01 4.91 12.32
C ASN A 170 -0.22 4.25 10.96
N LEU A 171 -1.29 4.61 10.25
CA LEU A 171 -1.62 4.09 8.93
C LEU A 171 -1.42 5.16 7.85
N PRO A 172 -1.06 4.75 6.62
CA PRO A 172 -1.01 5.68 5.49
C PRO A 172 -2.43 6.08 5.05
N ALA A 173 -2.54 6.77 3.91
CA ALA A 173 -3.83 7.19 3.37
C ALA A 173 -4.85 6.03 3.33
N ILE A 174 -6.11 6.35 3.63
CA ILE A 174 -7.21 5.37 3.79
C ILE A 174 -7.37 4.43 2.58
N VAL A 175 -7.00 4.89 1.39
CA VAL A 175 -6.99 4.10 0.15
C VAL A 175 -6.01 2.94 0.20
N PHE A 176 -4.84 3.11 0.83
CA PHE A 176 -3.86 2.06 1.04
C PHE A 176 -4.29 1.05 2.09
N VAL A 177 -4.97 1.51 3.15
CA VAL A 177 -5.47 0.65 4.22
C VAL A 177 -6.37 -0.45 3.65
N ARG A 178 -7.30 -0.09 2.75
CA ARG A 178 -8.15 -1.08 2.07
C ARG A 178 -7.32 -2.11 1.30
N GLY A 179 -6.31 -1.65 0.56
CA GLY A 179 -5.41 -2.53 -0.19
C GLY A 179 -4.63 -3.51 0.71
N TYR A 180 -4.14 -3.04 1.85
CA TYR A 180 -3.44 -3.88 2.82
C TYR A 180 -4.35 -4.92 3.46
N VAL A 181 -5.58 -4.53 3.81
CA VAL A 181 -6.58 -5.46 4.37
C VAL A 181 -6.94 -6.55 3.37
N VAL A 182 -7.10 -6.23 2.09
CA VAL A 182 -7.31 -7.22 1.02
C VAL A 182 -6.16 -8.21 0.94
N GLN A 183 -4.91 -7.73 1.00
CA GLN A 183 -3.73 -8.60 0.94
C GLN A 183 -3.63 -9.52 2.15
N ILE A 184 -3.87 -9.00 3.36
CA ILE A 184 -3.90 -9.78 4.60
C ILE A 184 -5.01 -10.83 4.55
N ALA A 185 -6.21 -10.47 4.11
CA ALA A 185 -7.33 -11.41 3.98
C ALA A 185 -7.02 -12.57 3.03
N LYS A 186 -6.42 -12.29 1.87
CA LYS A 186 -5.95 -13.31 0.93
C LYS A 186 -4.90 -14.22 1.55
N ALA A 187 -3.91 -13.66 2.26
CA ALA A 187 -2.87 -14.43 2.93
C ALA A 187 -3.43 -15.34 4.04
N LEU A 188 -4.52 -14.92 4.70
CA LEU A 188 -5.21 -15.70 5.71
C LEU A 188 -6.23 -16.72 5.13
N GLY A 189 -6.48 -16.70 3.83
CA GLY A 189 -7.49 -17.56 3.19
C GLY A 189 -8.94 -17.17 3.51
N LEU A 190 -9.18 -15.88 3.77
CA LEU A 190 -10.50 -15.31 4.03
C LEU A 190 -11.14 -14.76 2.75
N ASN A 191 -12.43 -14.44 2.80
CA ASN A 191 -13.10 -13.68 1.74
C ASN A 191 -12.63 -12.21 1.77
N ASP A 192 -11.72 -11.87 0.88
CA ASP A 192 -11.07 -10.56 0.81
C ASP A 192 -12.04 -9.39 0.64
N LYS A 193 -13.10 -9.57 -0.15
CA LYS A 193 -14.12 -8.54 -0.37
C LYS A 193 -14.92 -8.24 0.89
N ILE A 194 -15.46 -9.27 1.55
CA ILE A 194 -16.28 -9.12 2.77
C ILE A 194 -15.44 -8.52 3.91
N VAL A 195 -14.21 -9.03 4.07
CA VAL A 195 -13.28 -8.55 5.08
C VAL A 195 -12.93 -7.07 4.86
N ALA A 196 -12.57 -6.69 3.63
CA ALA A 196 -12.21 -5.31 3.34
C ALA A 196 -13.40 -4.35 3.49
N ASP A 197 -14.61 -4.75 3.07
CA ASP A 197 -15.79 -3.88 3.17
C ASP A 197 -16.21 -3.63 4.62
N SER A 198 -16.29 -4.68 5.43
CA SER A 198 -16.64 -4.58 6.86
C SER A 198 -15.55 -3.89 7.68
N TYR A 199 -14.27 -4.24 7.45
CA TYR A 199 -13.14 -3.56 8.11
C TYR A 199 -13.16 -2.06 7.84
N MET A 200 -13.32 -1.65 6.57
CA MET A 200 -13.31 -0.23 6.22
C MET A 200 -14.50 0.53 6.80
N LYS A 201 -15.68 -0.12 6.92
CA LYS A 201 -16.84 0.45 7.62
C LYS A 201 -16.53 0.69 9.10
N ASN A 202 -15.96 -0.31 9.78
CA ASN A 202 -15.57 -0.20 11.19
C ASN A 202 -14.46 0.84 11.40
N PHE A 203 -13.51 0.91 10.47
CA PHE A 203 -12.40 1.86 10.49
C PHE A 203 -12.87 3.31 10.35
N LYS A 204 -13.79 3.59 9.42
CA LYS A 204 -14.40 4.93 9.25
C LYS A 204 -15.22 5.36 10.46
N ASN A 205 -16.06 4.47 11.01
CA ASN A 205 -16.82 4.75 12.22
C ASN A 205 -15.92 5.07 13.43
N GLY A 206 -14.72 4.46 13.48
CA GLY A 206 -13.72 4.74 14.51
C GLY A 206 -13.01 6.09 14.32
N LEU A 207 -12.91 6.58 13.08
CA LEU A 207 -12.40 7.93 12.77
C LEU A 207 -13.42 9.02 13.12
N GLU A 208 -14.70 8.80 12.85
CA GLU A 208 -15.77 9.79 13.09
C GLU A 208 -16.13 9.98 14.58
N LYS A 209 -15.76 9.02 15.44
CA LYS A 209 -16.01 9.08 16.89
C LYS A 209 -14.87 9.70 17.70
N ARG A 210 -13.81 10.18 17.06
CA ARG A 210 -12.66 10.84 17.69
C ARG A 210 -12.78 12.35 17.63
#